data_AF-A0A443I0X0-F1
#
_entry.id   AF-A0A443I0X0-F1
#
_cell.length_a   1.000
_cell.length_b   1.000
_cell.length_c   1.000
_cell.angle_alpha   90.00
_cell.angle_beta   90.00
_cell.angle_gamma   90.00
#
_symmetry.space_group_name_H-M   'P 1'
#
loop_
_entity.id
_entity.type
_entity.pdbx_description
1 polymer ?
#
loop_
_entity_poly.entity_id
_entity_poly.type
_entity_poly.pdbx_seq_one_letter_code
_entity_poly.pdbx_strand_id
1 'polypeptide(L)'
;MQQQTRNSNRSPSPIRRNISRSSESNADYDPTYGIRSGHNFETRQKFTRFLEESYKRFQSSGGPQYVMARGINKKALDWLDSRRRTLPPMRVSHDEIEEKLIIKLVSRQHEALHRIFMHFVCKELENMGVKMLDDFWLEGAGREEGRQSRKKEPDDSFKPLHTRPKFEDSPTFVIEAGLNGTLNKLRNDAFYWLTQPSQRVRIVVLIHGFTERKVITIEVWQFLDNPRPRRARSAARSRRPTKTQTLTIRKRDNSPPIVTGAPLLLPVDALFEIVPPSVTENAVSLSAQILEMYAGPIFNSMQ
;
A
#
# COMPACT_ATOMS: atom_id res chain seq x y z
N MET A 1 -52.79 -6.29 -62.52
CA MET A 1 -53.21 -6.54 -61.12
C MET A 1 -51.95 -6.64 -60.27
N GLN A 2 -51.99 -6.00 -59.10
CA GLN A 2 -50.93 -5.82 -58.10
C GLN A 2 -50.25 -7.16 -57.69
N GLN A 3 -49.03 -7.24 -57.15
CA GLN A 3 -48.60 -6.62 -55.89
C GLN A 3 -47.07 -6.70 -55.69
N GLN A 4 -46.55 -5.73 -54.94
CA GLN A 4 -45.16 -5.51 -54.55
C GLN A 4 -44.67 -6.50 -53.48
N THR A 5 -43.38 -6.86 -53.51
CA THR A 5 -42.59 -7.04 -52.28
C THR A 5 -41.23 -6.37 -52.43
N ARG A 6 -41.00 -5.36 -51.58
CA ARG A 6 -39.71 -4.70 -51.35
C ARG A 6 -38.89 -5.59 -50.40
N ASN A 7 -37.65 -5.89 -50.72
CA ASN A 7 -36.65 -6.24 -49.71
C ASN A 7 -35.44 -5.33 -49.86
N SER A 8 -35.26 -4.49 -48.84
CA SER A 8 -34.21 -3.49 -48.72
C SER A 8 -32.95 -4.13 -48.13
N ASN A 9 -31.83 -3.89 -48.82
CA ASN A 9 -30.49 -4.04 -48.27
C ASN A 9 -30.34 -3.19 -47.00
N ARG A 10 -30.02 -3.82 -45.86
CA ARG A 10 -29.46 -3.15 -44.69
C ARG A 10 -28.05 -3.67 -44.42
N SER A 11 -27.09 -2.77 -44.55
CA SER A 11 -25.71 -2.95 -44.13
C SER A 11 -25.63 -3.23 -42.62
N PRO A 12 -24.63 -4.00 -42.13
CA PRO A 12 -24.47 -4.24 -40.70
C PRO A 12 -23.88 -2.99 -40.03
N SER A 13 -24.61 -2.40 -39.09
CA SER A 13 -24.10 -1.38 -38.17
C SER A 13 -23.02 -1.95 -37.25
N PRO A 14 -21.96 -1.20 -36.92
CA PRO A 14 -20.89 -1.68 -36.06
C PRO A 14 -21.38 -1.85 -34.62
N ILE A 15 -21.12 -3.03 -34.08
CA ILE A 15 -21.36 -3.41 -32.68
C ILE A 15 -20.58 -2.43 -31.78
N ARG A 16 -21.29 -1.45 -31.21
CA ARG A 16 -20.78 -0.68 -30.07
C ARG A 16 -20.63 -1.64 -28.90
N ARG A 17 -19.40 -2.05 -28.59
CA ARG A 17 -19.07 -2.67 -27.29
C ARG A 17 -19.39 -1.66 -26.20
N ASN A 18 -20.57 -1.81 -25.59
CA ASN A 18 -20.88 -1.19 -24.31
C ASN A 18 -19.96 -1.82 -23.27
N ILE A 19 -18.80 -1.19 -23.06
CA ILE A 19 -18.02 -1.38 -21.83
C ILE A 19 -18.87 -0.77 -20.73
N SER A 20 -19.62 -1.61 -20.02
CA SER A 20 -20.30 -1.22 -18.79
C SER A 20 -19.25 -0.70 -17.81
N ARG A 21 -19.21 0.62 -17.64
CA ARG A 21 -18.54 1.25 -16.51
C ARG A 21 -19.33 0.87 -15.25
N SER A 22 -18.96 -0.24 -14.61
CA SER A 22 -19.22 -0.40 -13.18
C SER A 22 -18.22 0.49 -12.43
N SER A 23 -18.50 1.79 -12.47
CA SER A 23 -17.89 2.77 -11.57
C SER A 23 -18.54 2.62 -10.20
N GLU A 24 -18.27 1.52 -9.51
CA GLU A 24 -18.17 1.62 -8.06
C GLU A 24 -16.89 2.41 -7.79
N SER A 25 -17.03 3.73 -7.79
CA SER A 25 -16.06 4.60 -7.16
C SER A 25 -15.94 4.12 -5.72
N ASN A 26 -14.79 3.56 -5.36
CA ASN A 26 -14.48 3.29 -3.97
C ASN A 26 -14.40 4.65 -3.27
N ALA A 27 -15.53 5.12 -2.71
CA ALA A 27 -15.72 6.50 -2.25
C ALA A 27 -14.69 6.93 -1.19
N ASP A 28 -13.98 5.96 -0.61
CA ASP A 28 -13.01 6.13 0.45
C ASP A 28 -11.54 6.16 -0.05
N TYR A 29 -11.26 5.85 -1.33
CA TYR A 29 -9.92 5.98 -1.92
C TYR A 29 -9.79 7.27 -2.75
N ASP A 30 -8.88 8.14 -2.37
CA ASP A 30 -8.48 9.34 -3.09
C ASP A 30 -7.16 9.11 -3.84
N PRO A 31 -7.16 8.95 -5.19
CA PRO A 31 -5.94 8.75 -5.96
C PRO A 31 -4.98 9.95 -5.96
N THR A 32 -5.44 11.12 -5.50
CA THR A 32 -4.62 12.33 -5.38
C THR A 32 -3.96 12.45 -4.00
N TYR A 33 -4.32 11.62 -3.02
CA TYR A 33 -3.82 11.72 -1.64
C TYR A 33 -4.07 13.10 -0.99
N GLY A 34 -5.14 13.78 -1.42
CA GLY A 34 -5.48 15.16 -1.07
C GLY A 34 -4.56 16.23 -1.69
N ILE A 35 -3.68 15.84 -2.62
CA ILE A 35 -2.70 16.73 -3.25
C ILE A 35 -3.36 17.44 -4.43
N ARG A 36 -3.59 18.75 -4.29
CA ARG A 36 -4.26 19.56 -5.31
C ARG A 36 -3.31 20.09 -6.38
N SER A 37 -2.12 20.51 -5.97
CA SER A 37 -1.07 21.03 -6.87
C SER A 37 -0.05 19.95 -7.21
N GLY A 38 0.34 19.88 -8.48
CA GLY A 38 1.38 18.97 -8.95
C GLY A 38 2.31 19.67 -9.93
N HIS A 39 3.56 19.20 -9.98
CA HIS A 39 4.54 19.67 -10.95
C HIS A 39 4.18 19.17 -12.35
N ASN A 40 4.11 20.06 -13.34
CA ASN A 40 3.95 19.65 -14.74
C ASN A 40 5.29 19.19 -15.28
N PHE A 41 5.35 17.97 -15.81
CA PHE A 41 6.55 17.46 -16.46
C PHE A 41 6.80 18.20 -17.78
N GLU A 42 7.85 19.02 -17.81
CA GLU A 42 8.26 19.78 -19.01
C GLU A 42 9.57 19.25 -19.57
N THR A 43 10.60 19.16 -18.71
CA THR A 43 11.91 18.62 -19.06
C THR A 43 12.44 17.77 -17.92
N ARG A 44 13.31 16.80 -18.25
CA ARG A 44 14.00 15.96 -17.27
C ARG A 44 14.74 16.79 -16.22
N GLN A 45 15.40 17.88 -16.64
CA GLN A 45 16.14 18.76 -15.74
C GLN A 45 15.22 19.49 -14.74
N LYS A 46 14.09 20.04 -15.21
CA LYS A 46 13.10 20.69 -14.34
C LYS A 46 12.48 19.70 -13.36
N PHE A 47 12.20 18.48 -13.82
CA PHE A 47 11.64 17.44 -12.97
C PHE A 47 12.64 16.94 -11.92
N THR A 48 13.92 16.72 -12.29
CA THR A 48 14.98 16.40 -11.32
C THR A 48 15.08 17.48 -10.24
N ARG A 49 15.10 18.76 -10.63
CA ARG A 49 15.12 19.87 -9.67
C ARG A 49 13.93 19.84 -8.73
N PHE A 50 12.73 19.61 -9.26
CA PHE A 50 11.51 19.46 -8.44
C PHE A 50 11.63 18.34 -7.42
N LEU A 51 12.16 17.18 -7.80
CA LEU A 51 12.36 16.04 -6.89
C LEU A 51 13.37 16.40 -5.80
N GLU A 52 14.51 16.99 -6.17
CA GLU A 52 15.58 17.38 -5.23
C GLU A 52 15.11 18.43 -4.23
N GLU A 53 14.42 19.48 -4.69
CA GLU A 53 13.87 20.53 -3.82
C GLU A 53 12.78 19.98 -2.90
N SER A 54 11.92 19.10 -3.41
CA SER A 54 10.89 18.45 -2.60
C SER A 54 11.50 17.58 -1.52
N TYR A 55 12.55 16.81 -1.86
CA TYR A 55 13.29 15.99 -0.92
C TYR A 55 13.98 16.82 0.16
N LYS A 56 14.65 17.92 -0.20
CA LYS A 56 15.28 18.84 0.75
C LYS A 56 14.26 19.41 1.75
N ARG A 57 13.08 19.85 1.27
CA ARG A 57 12.01 20.33 2.15
C ARG A 57 11.48 19.24 3.07
N PHE A 58 11.29 18.02 2.55
CA PHE A 58 10.87 16.87 3.35
C PHE A 58 11.87 16.56 4.47
N GLN A 59 13.17 16.62 4.18
CA GLN A 59 14.21 16.40 5.19
C GLN A 59 14.28 17.50 6.25
N SER A 60 13.95 18.76 5.92
CA SER A 60 14.03 19.89 6.85
C SER A 60 12.80 20.02 7.78
N SER A 61 12.09 18.92 8.06
CA SER A 61 10.90 18.81 8.94
C SER A 61 9.69 19.71 8.60
N GLY A 62 9.70 20.43 7.47
CA GLY A 62 8.60 21.33 7.07
C GLY A 62 7.93 20.99 5.73
N GLY A 63 8.53 20.09 4.95
CA GLY A 63 8.01 19.70 3.63
C GLY A 63 7.08 18.48 3.68
N PRO A 64 6.13 18.37 2.74
CA PRO A 64 5.27 17.20 2.64
C PRO A 64 6.05 15.96 2.22
N GLN A 65 5.75 14.81 2.83
CA GLN A 65 6.32 13.53 2.39
C GLN A 65 5.80 13.10 1.00
N TYR A 66 4.59 13.51 0.62
CA TYR A 66 3.98 13.16 -0.66
C TYR A 66 3.88 14.40 -1.55
N VAL A 67 4.33 14.27 -2.80
CA VAL A 67 4.19 15.28 -3.86
C VAL A 67 3.62 14.65 -5.13
N MET A 68 3.08 15.46 -6.04
CA MET A 68 2.49 14.98 -7.30
C MET A 68 3.23 15.57 -8.50
N ALA A 69 3.41 14.77 -9.55
CA ALA A 69 3.75 15.22 -10.89
C ALA A 69 2.65 14.84 -11.90
N ARG A 70 2.52 15.63 -12.96
CA ARG A 70 1.53 15.47 -14.04
C ARG A 70 2.25 15.40 -15.39
N GLY A 71 1.62 14.78 -16.39
CA GLY A 71 2.24 14.55 -17.70
C GLY A 71 3.34 13.47 -17.67
N ILE A 72 3.31 12.59 -16.67
CA ILE A 72 4.23 11.46 -16.55
C ILE A 72 3.67 10.31 -17.38
N ASN A 73 4.04 10.25 -18.65
CA ASN A 73 3.77 9.11 -19.51
C ASN A 73 4.77 7.96 -19.25
N LYS A 74 4.58 6.83 -19.94
CA LYS A 74 5.45 5.65 -19.81
C LYS A 74 6.94 5.96 -20.03
N LYS A 75 7.28 6.77 -21.04
CA LYS A 75 8.70 7.14 -21.32
C LYS A 75 9.31 7.97 -20.19
N ALA A 76 8.54 8.83 -19.55
CA ALA A 76 8.98 9.61 -18.40
C ALA A 76 9.17 8.72 -17.16
N LEU A 77 8.27 7.75 -16.95
CA LEU A 77 8.40 6.77 -15.87
C LEU A 77 9.62 5.84 -16.08
N ASP A 78 9.83 5.32 -17.29
CA ASP A 78 10.99 4.48 -17.63
C ASP A 78 12.31 5.25 -17.40
N TRP A 79 12.34 6.54 -17.76
CA TRP A 79 13.48 7.42 -17.44
C TRP A 79 13.70 7.56 -15.94
N LEU A 80 12.63 7.78 -15.16
CA LEU A 80 12.70 7.87 -13.70
C LEU A 80 13.30 6.59 -13.10
N ASP A 81 12.84 5.43 -13.57
CA ASP A 81 13.28 4.13 -13.09
C ASP A 81 14.75 3.86 -13.43
N SER A 82 15.20 4.22 -14.63
CA SER A 82 16.62 4.13 -15.01
C SER A 82 17.57 5.01 -14.18
N ARG A 83 17.02 5.98 -13.44
CA ARG A 83 17.77 7.00 -12.68
C ARG A 83 17.57 6.93 -11.17
N ARG A 84 16.90 5.88 -10.65
CA ARG A 84 16.59 5.74 -9.21
C ARG A 84 17.81 5.92 -8.28
N ARG A 85 19.01 5.50 -8.71
CA ARG A 85 20.25 5.64 -7.92
C ARG A 85 20.80 7.07 -7.86
N THR A 86 20.42 7.91 -8.82
CA THR A 86 20.90 9.31 -8.94
C THR A 86 19.85 10.34 -8.53
N LEU A 87 18.61 9.91 -8.34
CA LEU A 87 17.50 10.75 -7.90
C LEU A 87 17.27 10.59 -6.39
N PRO A 88 16.56 11.53 -5.76
CA PRO A 88 16.15 11.35 -4.38
C PRO A 88 15.39 10.03 -4.15
N PRO A 89 15.59 9.39 -2.98
CA PRO A 89 14.90 8.15 -2.64
C PRO A 89 13.39 8.38 -2.52
N MET A 90 12.62 7.52 -3.19
CA MET A 90 11.17 7.65 -3.29
C MET A 90 10.49 6.30 -3.57
N ARG A 91 9.20 6.23 -3.24
CA ARG A 91 8.23 5.27 -3.79
C ARG A 91 7.26 6.00 -4.70
N VAL A 92 6.76 5.33 -5.73
CA VAL A 92 5.80 5.93 -6.67
C VAL A 92 4.48 5.17 -6.76
N SER A 93 3.42 5.95 -6.98
CA SER A 93 2.13 5.46 -7.46
C SER A 93 1.81 6.19 -8.76
N HIS A 94 1.78 5.47 -9.87
CA HIS A 94 1.53 5.99 -11.21
C HIS A 94 0.12 5.66 -11.66
N ASP A 95 -0.60 6.66 -12.17
CA ASP A 95 -1.84 6.48 -12.92
C ASP A 95 -1.52 6.75 -14.39
N GLU A 96 -1.44 5.67 -15.18
CA GLU A 96 -1.00 5.73 -16.58
C GLU A 96 -2.02 6.45 -17.47
N ILE A 97 -3.31 6.34 -17.16
CA ILE A 97 -4.39 6.97 -17.94
C ILE A 97 -4.40 8.48 -17.73
N GLU A 98 -4.24 8.91 -16.47
CA GLU A 98 -4.26 10.32 -16.09
C GLU A 98 -2.88 10.99 -16.20
N GLU A 99 -1.84 10.22 -16.53
CA GLU A 99 -0.42 10.62 -16.53
C GLU A 99 -0.01 11.33 -15.22
N LYS A 100 -0.52 10.82 -14.09
CA LYS A 100 -0.24 11.36 -12.75
C LYS A 100 0.71 10.44 -12.00
N LEU A 101 1.68 11.04 -11.32
CA LEU A 101 2.62 10.33 -10.47
C LEU A 101 2.56 10.91 -9.06
N ILE A 102 2.10 10.12 -8.10
CA ILE A 102 2.28 10.40 -6.68
C ILE A 102 3.66 9.88 -6.29
N ILE A 103 4.45 10.77 -5.71
CA ILE A 103 5.82 10.50 -5.27
C ILE A 103 5.84 10.61 -3.76
N LYS A 104 6.14 9.51 -3.09
CA LYS A 104 6.36 9.43 -1.64
C LYS A 104 7.86 9.50 -1.40
N LEU A 105 8.33 10.57 -0.76
CA LEU A 105 9.73 10.78 -0.43
C LEU A 105 10.12 9.93 0.77
N VAL A 106 11.32 9.34 0.73
CA VAL A 106 11.74 8.31 1.69
C VAL A 106 13.03 8.71 2.39
N SER A 107 13.03 8.74 3.73
CA SER A 107 14.22 8.97 4.54
C SER A 107 14.75 7.65 5.11
N ARG A 108 15.96 7.68 5.70
CA ARG A 108 16.50 6.52 6.42
C ARG A 108 15.61 6.14 7.63
N GLN A 109 15.03 7.13 8.31
CA GLN A 109 14.09 6.86 9.40
C GLN A 109 12.83 6.17 8.90
N HIS A 110 12.32 6.56 7.72
CA HIS A 110 11.19 5.88 7.08
C HIS A 110 11.55 4.44 6.71
N GLU A 111 12.71 4.19 6.11
CA GLU A 111 13.16 2.82 5.78
C GLU A 111 13.32 1.96 7.05
N ALA A 112 13.87 2.52 8.13
CA ALA A 112 14.04 1.80 9.40
C ALA A 112 12.69 1.39 10.02
N LEU A 113 11.65 2.23 9.91
CA LEU A 113 10.32 1.93 10.47
C LEU A 113 9.75 0.62 9.93
N HIS A 114 9.76 0.42 8.61
CA HIS A 114 9.15 -0.76 8.03
C HIS A 114 10.09 -1.97 8.00
N ARG A 115 11.39 -1.78 7.71
CA ARG A 115 12.34 -2.90 7.61
C ARG A 115 12.59 -3.61 8.94
N ILE A 116 12.72 -2.85 10.04
CA ILE A 116 12.91 -3.46 11.37
C ILE A 116 11.63 -4.18 11.79
N PHE A 117 10.46 -3.62 11.47
CA PHE A 117 9.19 -4.29 11.73
C PHE A 117 9.07 -5.60 10.94
N MET A 118 9.37 -5.59 9.63
CA MET A 118 9.36 -6.80 8.79
C MET A 118 10.31 -7.87 9.34
N HIS A 119 11.49 -7.47 9.83
CA HIS A 119 12.43 -8.39 10.48
C HIS A 119 11.79 -9.14 11.67
N PHE A 120 11.07 -8.43 12.56
CA PHE A 120 10.39 -9.08 13.67
C PHE A 120 9.22 -9.98 13.22
N VAL A 121 8.49 -9.60 12.17
CA VAL A 121 7.47 -10.48 11.58
C VAL A 121 8.11 -11.76 11.05
N CYS A 122 9.21 -11.67 10.30
CA CYS A 122 9.92 -12.84 9.77
C CYS A 122 10.46 -13.72 10.89
N LYS A 123 11.02 -13.13 11.95
CA LYS A 123 11.53 -13.88 13.10
C LYS A 123 10.43 -14.67 13.80
N GLU A 124 9.25 -14.09 14.00
CA GLU A 124 8.14 -14.84 14.60
C GLU A 124 7.58 -15.91 13.65
N LEU A 125 7.58 -15.68 12.34
CA LEU A 125 7.26 -16.73 11.36
C LEU A 125 8.25 -17.90 11.44
N GLU A 126 9.55 -17.62 11.53
CA GLU A 126 10.58 -18.65 11.72
C GLU A 126 10.40 -19.43 13.02
N ASN A 127 10.07 -18.75 14.13
CA ASN A 127 9.76 -19.40 15.40
C ASN A 127 8.54 -20.34 15.29
N MET A 128 7.59 -20.04 14.41
CA MET A 128 6.42 -20.88 14.09
C MET A 128 6.75 -22.00 13.09
N GLY A 129 8.02 -22.18 12.72
CA GLY A 129 8.46 -23.20 11.77
C GLY A 129 8.12 -22.89 10.31
N VAL A 130 7.82 -21.63 9.98
CA VAL A 130 7.64 -21.14 8.60
C VAL A 130 8.98 -20.71 8.03
N LYS A 131 9.31 -21.19 6.84
CA LYS A 131 10.60 -20.94 6.20
C LYS A 131 10.42 -20.02 4.99
N MET A 132 11.20 -18.94 4.91
CA MET A 132 11.12 -17.98 3.81
C MET A 132 11.23 -18.66 2.43
N LEU A 133 12.26 -19.46 2.17
CA LEU A 133 12.44 -20.01 0.82
C LEU A 133 11.50 -21.17 0.46
N ASP A 134 10.76 -21.71 1.43
CA ASP A 134 9.82 -22.83 1.20
C ASP A 134 8.35 -22.39 1.27
N ASP A 135 8.03 -21.42 2.13
CA ASP A 135 6.66 -21.02 2.46
C ASP A 135 6.32 -19.58 2.02
N PHE A 136 7.27 -18.63 2.00
CA PHE A 136 7.00 -17.24 1.59
C PHE A 136 8.22 -16.43 1.10
N TRP A 137 8.09 -15.70 -0.01
CA TRP A 137 9.14 -14.77 -0.44
C TRP A 137 8.90 -13.33 0.01
N LEU A 138 9.95 -12.73 0.58
CA LEU A 138 10.07 -11.27 0.74
C LEU A 138 10.27 -10.61 -0.62
N GLU A 139 9.35 -9.71 -0.98
CA GLU A 139 9.38 -9.01 -2.27
C GLU A 139 9.91 -7.58 -2.15
N GLY A 140 9.85 -7.01 -0.95
CA GLY A 140 10.28 -5.64 -0.70
C GLY A 140 9.37 -4.61 -1.38
N ALA A 141 9.96 -3.71 -2.17
CA ALA A 141 9.26 -2.58 -2.78
C ALA A 141 8.90 -2.80 -4.26
N GLY A 142 8.67 -4.05 -4.66
CA GLY A 142 8.29 -4.41 -6.03
C GLY A 142 7.04 -3.66 -6.49
N ARG A 143 7.05 -3.09 -7.70
CA ARG A 143 5.91 -2.33 -8.22
C ARG A 143 4.79 -3.27 -8.65
N GLU A 144 3.64 -3.13 -8.02
CA GLU A 144 2.44 -3.89 -8.33
C GLU A 144 1.57 -3.18 -9.37
N GLU A 145 0.97 -3.96 -10.27
CA GLU A 145 -0.05 -3.48 -11.20
C GLU A 145 -1.45 -3.68 -10.61
N GLY A 146 -2.20 -2.58 -10.54
CA GLY A 146 -3.54 -2.51 -9.99
C GLY A 146 -4.61 -2.14 -11.02
N ARG A 147 -5.80 -1.80 -10.53
CA ARG A 147 -6.96 -1.40 -11.33
C ARG A 147 -6.65 -0.16 -12.18
N GLN A 148 -7.23 -0.10 -13.38
CA GLN A 148 -7.20 1.09 -14.25
C GLN A 148 -5.77 1.52 -14.63
N SER A 149 -4.88 0.55 -14.88
CA SER A 149 -3.48 0.82 -15.23
C SER A 149 -2.72 1.65 -14.17
N ARG A 150 -3.17 1.56 -12.90
CA ARG A 150 -2.45 2.15 -11.78
C ARG A 150 -1.37 1.20 -11.31
N LYS A 151 -0.17 1.72 -11.10
CA LYS A 151 0.96 0.93 -10.60
C LYS A 151 1.47 1.56 -9.31
N LYS A 152 1.73 0.77 -8.28
CA LYS A 152 2.17 1.30 -6.97
C LYS A 152 3.26 0.42 -6.37
N GLU A 153 4.23 1.07 -5.74
CA GLU A 153 5.28 0.41 -4.95
C GLU A 153 4.86 0.40 -3.46
N PRO A 154 4.88 -0.76 -2.78
CA PRO A 154 4.80 -0.83 -1.33
C PRO A 154 6.14 -0.36 -0.70
N ASP A 155 6.15 -0.16 0.61
CA ASP A 155 7.42 0.03 1.32
C ASP A 155 8.11 -1.32 1.56
N ASP A 156 7.35 -2.34 1.94
CA ASP A 156 7.75 -3.74 2.07
C ASP A 156 6.54 -4.67 1.80
N SER A 157 6.81 -5.91 1.40
CA SER A 157 5.77 -6.90 1.16
C SER A 157 6.32 -8.32 1.10
N PHE A 158 5.42 -9.29 1.26
CA PHE A 158 5.73 -10.69 0.98
C PHE A 158 4.53 -11.44 0.40
N LYS A 159 4.82 -12.57 -0.23
CA LYS A 159 3.82 -13.51 -0.76
C LYS A 159 4.08 -14.96 -0.33
N PRO A 160 3.02 -15.77 -0.13
CA PRO A 160 3.14 -17.20 0.15
C PRO A 160 3.45 -17.99 -1.12
N LEU A 161 4.39 -18.93 -1.04
CA LEU A 161 4.83 -19.68 -2.22
C LEU A 161 3.89 -20.82 -2.62
N HIS A 162 3.13 -21.37 -1.67
CA HIS A 162 2.19 -22.47 -1.94
C HIS A 162 1.01 -22.03 -2.82
N THR A 163 0.57 -20.79 -2.71
CA THR A 163 -0.54 -20.25 -3.52
C THR A 163 -0.09 -19.21 -4.55
N ARG A 164 1.10 -18.61 -4.39
CA ARG A 164 1.63 -17.54 -5.25
C ARG A 164 3.10 -17.75 -5.62
N PRO A 165 3.42 -18.84 -6.34
CA PRO A 165 4.82 -19.22 -6.61
C PRO A 165 5.51 -18.36 -7.67
N LYS A 166 4.78 -17.58 -8.48
CA LYS A 166 5.37 -16.84 -9.60
C LYS A 166 5.85 -15.45 -9.17
N PHE A 167 6.89 -14.93 -9.82
CA PHE A 167 7.40 -13.59 -9.53
C PHE A 167 6.35 -12.49 -9.74
N GLU A 168 5.43 -12.68 -10.68
CA GLU A 168 4.37 -11.73 -11.03
C GLU A 168 3.10 -11.88 -10.16
N ASP A 169 3.05 -12.89 -9.30
CA ASP A 169 1.95 -13.02 -8.34
C ASP A 169 2.13 -11.95 -7.25
N SER A 170 1.05 -11.22 -6.96
CA SER A 170 1.09 -10.12 -6.00
C SER A 170 1.24 -10.59 -4.54
N PRO A 171 1.66 -9.70 -3.63
CA PRO A 171 1.72 -10.00 -2.20
C PRO A 171 0.36 -10.22 -1.56
N THR A 172 0.34 -11.03 -0.48
CA THR A 172 -0.79 -11.11 0.47
C THR A 172 -0.65 -10.10 1.59
N PHE A 173 0.59 -9.73 1.93
CA PHE A 173 0.95 -8.86 3.03
C PHE A 173 1.73 -7.65 2.53
N VAL A 174 1.27 -6.46 2.89
CA VAL A 174 1.91 -5.19 2.53
C VAL A 174 2.13 -4.34 3.77
N ILE A 175 3.30 -3.71 3.86
CA ILE A 175 3.60 -2.66 4.82
C ILE A 175 3.66 -1.31 4.12
N GLU A 176 3.04 -0.31 4.74
CA GLU A 176 3.16 1.09 4.37
C GLU A 176 3.54 1.91 5.61
N ALA A 177 4.71 2.53 5.59
CA ALA A 177 5.20 3.41 6.62
C ALA A 177 5.11 4.88 6.20
N GLY A 178 4.91 5.77 7.16
CA GLY A 178 4.86 7.20 6.93
C GLY A 178 5.32 7.97 8.14
N LEU A 179 5.85 9.16 7.90
CA LEU A 179 6.27 10.09 8.94
C LEU A 179 5.33 11.29 8.98
N ASN A 180 5.11 11.85 10.18
CA ASN A 180 4.57 13.20 10.42
C ASN A 180 3.38 13.64 9.54
N GLY A 181 2.16 13.48 10.04
CA GLY A 181 0.95 13.98 9.37
C GLY A 181 0.49 13.15 8.18
N THR A 182 1.04 11.94 8.02
CA THR A 182 0.75 11.05 6.88
C THR A 182 -0.25 9.94 7.19
N LEU A 183 -0.73 9.79 8.43
CA LEU A 183 -1.65 8.70 8.79
C LEU A 183 -2.89 8.59 7.88
N ASN A 184 -3.51 9.72 7.49
CA ASN A 184 -4.64 9.68 6.56
C ASN A 184 -4.24 9.23 5.14
N LYS A 185 -3.02 9.56 4.70
CA LYS A 185 -2.46 9.09 3.43
C LYS A 185 -2.14 7.59 3.48
N LEU A 186 -1.62 7.10 4.61
CA LEU A 186 -1.41 5.68 4.83
C LEU A 186 -2.73 4.90 4.84
N ARG A 187 -3.79 5.45 5.44
CA ARG A 187 -5.12 4.82 5.37
C ARG A 187 -5.62 4.76 3.93
N ASN A 188 -5.39 5.81 3.15
CA ASN A 188 -5.64 5.80 1.70
C ASN A 188 -4.85 4.70 0.98
N ASP A 189 -3.58 4.45 1.38
CA ASP A 189 -2.80 3.31 0.88
C ASP A 189 -3.47 1.96 1.24
N ALA A 190 -3.97 1.78 2.46
CA ALA A 190 -4.72 0.56 2.83
C ALA A 190 -5.98 0.37 1.97
N PHE A 191 -6.72 1.44 1.68
CA PHE A 191 -7.86 1.38 0.76
C PHE A 191 -7.41 0.99 -0.65
N TYR A 192 -6.31 1.54 -1.16
CA TYR A 192 -5.77 1.13 -2.45
C TYR A 192 -5.48 -0.37 -2.47
N TRP A 193 -4.65 -0.86 -1.55
CA TRP A 193 -4.17 -2.25 -1.57
C TRP A 193 -5.30 -3.26 -1.42
N LEU A 194 -6.24 -3.02 -0.48
CA LEU A 194 -7.30 -3.98 -0.16
C LEU A 194 -8.47 -3.98 -1.15
N THR A 195 -8.57 -3.00 -2.06
CA THR A 195 -9.67 -2.90 -3.04
C THR A 195 -9.27 -3.21 -4.47
N GLN A 196 -8.05 -3.73 -4.68
CA GLN A 196 -7.63 -4.16 -6.01
C GLN A 196 -8.54 -5.29 -6.54
N PRO A 197 -8.77 -5.38 -7.87
CA PRO A 197 -9.86 -6.18 -8.47
C PRO A 197 -9.76 -7.69 -8.28
N SER A 198 -8.68 -8.17 -7.65
CA SER A 198 -8.45 -9.57 -7.30
C SER A 198 -8.18 -9.79 -5.80
N GLN A 199 -8.38 -8.76 -4.95
CA GLN A 199 -8.15 -8.81 -3.50
C GLN A 199 -6.86 -9.54 -3.12
N ARG A 200 -5.80 -9.28 -3.88
CA ARG A 200 -4.54 -10.04 -3.75
C ARG A 200 -3.90 -9.73 -2.41
N VAL A 201 -3.93 -8.48 -1.98
CA VAL A 201 -3.52 -8.11 -0.63
C VAL A 201 -4.66 -8.41 0.35
N ARG A 202 -4.34 -9.15 1.40
CA ARG A 202 -5.28 -9.57 2.45
C ARG A 202 -5.06 -8.80 3.76
N ILE A 203 -3.81 -8.47 4.05
CA ILE A 203 -3.41 -7.67 5.20
C ILE A 203 -2.56 -6.49 4.74
N VAL A 204 -2.91 -5.30 5.23
CA VAL A 204 -2.05 -4.11 5.15
C VAL A 204 -1.71 -3.67 6.56
N VAL A 205 -0.42 -3.52 6.85
CA VAL A 205 0.07 -2.92 8.09
C VAL A 205 0.53 -1.50 7.80
N LEU A 206 -0.07 -0.54 8.51
CA LEU A 206 0.33 0.85 8.44
C LEU A 206 1.20 1.18 9.64
N ILE A 207 2.37 1.77 9.41
CA ILE A 207 3.31 2.19 10.46
C ILE A 207 3.50 3.70 10.37
N HIS A 208 2.87 4.44 11.29
CA HIS A 208 2.99 5.89 11.34
C HIS A 208 3.93 6.33 12.46
N GLY A 209 5.09 6.89 12.10
CA GLY A 209 6.02 7.50 13.04
C GLY A 209 5.77 9.00 13.19
N PHE A 210 5.44 9.45 14.39
CA PHE A 210 5.43 10.86 14.76
C PHE A 210 6.72 11.17 15.53
N THR A 211 7.71 11.70 14.82
CA THR A 211 9.08 11.86 15.31
C THR A 211 9.14 12.82 16.50
N GLU A 212 8.52 14.00 16.38
CA GLU A 212 8.54 15.04 17.42
C GLU A 212 7.98 14.56 18.76
N ARG A 213 6.95 13.71 18.71
CA ARG A 213 6.27 13.20 19.92
C ARG A 213 6.79 11.84 20.37
N LYS A 214 7.76 11.25 19.66
CA LYS A 214 8.25 9.89 19.87
C LYS A 214 7.09 8.90 20.02
N VAL A 215 6.19 8.92 19.04
CA VAL A 215 5.03 8.02 18.96
C VAL A 215 5.09 7.22 17.68
N ILE A 216 4.92 5.91 17.77
CA ILE A 216 4.63 5.04 16.63
C ILE A 216 3.21 4.52 16.77
N THR A 217 2.39 4.68 15.74
CA THR A 217 1.07 4.05 15.64
C THR A 217 1.13 2.96 14.60
N ILE A 218 0.65 1.77 14.95
CA ILE A 218 0.53 0.64 14.01
C ILE A 218 -0.95 0.34 13.84
N GLU A 219 -1.42 0.24 12.60
CA GLU A 219 -2.78 -0.19 12.26
C GLU A 219 -2.74 -1.43 11.37
N VAL A 220 -3.59 -2.43 11.68
CA VAL A 220 -3.78 -3.62 10.84
C VAL A 220 -5.10 -3.48 10.10
N TRP A 221 -5.06 -3.56 8.78
CA TRP A 221 -6.22 -3.42 7.91
C TRP A 221 -6.46 -4.70 7.12
N GLN A 222 -7.73 -5.11 7.04
CA GLN A 222 -8.18 -6.28 6.28
C GLN A 222 -9.49 -5.97 5.53
N PHE A 223 -9.80 -6.76 4.50
CA PHE A 223 -11.02 -6.60 3.73
C PHE A 223 -12.14 -7.48 4.32
N LEU A 224 -12.93 -6.92 5.25
CA LEU A 224 -13.94 -7.64 6.01
C LEU A 224 -15.38 -7.27 5.61
N ASP A 225 -16.33 -8.15 5.91
CA ASP A 225 -17.76 -7.86 5.81
C ASP A 225 -18.09 -6.60 6.63
N ASN A 226 -18.80 -5.64 6.03
CA ASN A 226 -19.19 -4.43 6.73
C ASN A 226 -20.10 -4.78 7.92
N PRO A 227 -19.70 -4.45 9.16
CA PRO A 227 -20.48 -4.80 10.35
C PRO A 227 -21.80 -4.00 10.46
N ARG A 228 -22.05 -3.03 9.57
CA ARG A 228 -23.31 -2.27 9.49
C ARG A 228 -24.08 -2.56 8.20
N PRO A 229 -24.79 -3.69 8.08
CA PRO A 229 -25.83 -3.83 7.07
C PRO A 229 -26.97 -2.87 7.45
N ARG A 230 -27.06 -1.71 6.79
CA ARG A 230 -28.24 -0.84 6.94
C ARG A 230 -29.47 -1.62 6.49
N ARG A 231 -30.27 -2.09 7.44
CA ARG A 231 -31.68 -2.58 7.40
C ARG A 231 -32.34 -2.72 6.01
N ALA A 232 -31.77 -3.49 5.10
CA ALA A 232 -32.43 -3.95 3.89
C ALA A 232 -32.13 -5.44 3.76
N ARG A 233 -33.19 -6.26 3.77
CA ARG A 233 -33.15 -7.74 3.74
C ARG A 233 -32.58 -8.32 2.43
N SER A 234 -31.91 -7.51 1.61
CA SER A 234 -31.30 -7.87 0.33
C SER A 234 -29.96 -7.16 0.05
N ALA A 235 -29.43 -6.36 0.98
CA ALA A 235 -28.11 -5.77 0.79
C ALA A 235 -27.07 -6.89 0.96
N ALA A 236 -26.46 -7.32 -0.15
CA ALA A 236 -25.27 -8.16 -0.13
C ALA A 236 -24.30 -7.60 0.92
N ARG A 237 -23.67 -8.47 1.73
CA ARG A 237 -22.68 -8.03 2.72
C ARG A 237 -21.59 -7.25 1.97
N SER A 238 -21.62 -5.93 2.08
CA SER A 238 -20.62 -5.11 1.40
C SER A 238 -19.32 -5.28 2.15
N ARG A 239 -18.34 -5.95 1.55
CA ARG A 239 -16.99 -6.03 2.13
C ARG A 239 -16.29 -4.70 1.92
N ARG A 240 -15.50 -4.26 2.89
CA ARG A 240 -14.71 -3.01 2.80
C ARG A 240 -13.40 -3.10 3.57
N PRO A 241 -12.39 -2.29 3.18
CA PRO A 241 -11.18 -2.14 3.98
C PRO A 241 -11.57 -1.67 5.39
N THR A 242 -11.17 -2.44 6.39
CA THR A 242 -11.54 -2.22 7.79
C THR A 242 -10.28 -2.30 8.63
N LYS A 243 -10.07 -1.30 9.48
CA LYS A 243 -9.07 -1.37 10.53
C LYS A 243 -9.51 -2.39 11.58
N THR A 244 -8.77 -3.48 11.67
CA THR A 244 -9.04 -4.60 12.59
C THR A 244 -8.32 -4.44 13.91
N GLN A 245 -7.15 -3.81 13.90
CA GLN A 245 -6.37 -3.53 15.10
C GLN A 245 -5.68 -2.16 15.00
N THR A 246 -5.47 -1.54 16.16
CA THR A 246 -4.61 -0.37 16.30
C THR A 246 -3.82 -0.51 17.59
N LEU A 247 -2.53 -0.20 17.54
CA LEU A 247 -1.72 -0.07 18.74
C LEU A 247 -0.86 1.18 18.67
N THR A 248 -0.34 1.60 19.82
CA THR A 248 0.54 2.75 19.93
C THR A 248 1.73 2.42 20.81
N ILE A 249 2.92 2.85 20.38
CA ILE A 249 4.16 2.77 21.14
C ILE A 249 4.61 4.20 21.40
N ARG A 250 4.87 4.54 22.67
CA ARG A 250 5.29 5.89 23.07
C ARG A 250 6.55 5.82 23.91
N LYS A 251 7.53 6.68 23.66
CA LYS A 251 8.69 6.85 24.52
C LYS A 251 8.64 8.20 25.20
N ARG A 252 8.67 8.19 26.55
CA ARG A 252 8.82 9.41 27.36
C ARG A 252 10.26 9.52 27.82
N ASP A 253 10.92 10.64 27.50
CA ASP A 253 12.28 10.94 27.95
C ASP A 253 13.24 9.74 27.78
N ASN A 254 13.93 9.36 28.87
CA ASN A 254 14.85 8.22 28.92
C ASN A 254 14.20 6.91 29.40
N SER A 255 12.87 6.85 29.52
CA SER A 255 12.17 5.61 29.88
C SER A 255 12.13 4.62 28.70
N PRO A 256 11.99 3.30 28.98
CA PRO A 256 11.64 2.33 27.96
C PRO A 256 10.36 2.73 27.20
N PRO A 257 10.23 2.37 25.91
CA PRO A 257 8.97 2.54 25.21
C PRO A 257 7.82 1.85 25.94
N ILE A 258 6.63 2.44 25.93
CA ILE A 258 5.41 1.85 26.48
C ILE A 258 4.48 1.51 25.32
N VAL A 259 4.03 0.26 25.27
CA VAL A 259 3.12 -0.24 24.24
C VAL A 259 1.69 -0.30 24.79
N THR A 260 0.73 0.19 24.02
CA THR A 260 -0.70 0.12 24.32
C THR A 260 -1.42 -0.57 23.15
N GLY A 261 -2.22 -1.61 23.45
CA GLY A 261 -2.94 -2.40 22.45
C GLY A 261 -2.18 -3.64 21.94
N ALA A 262 -1.13 -4.06 22.64
CA ALA A 262 -0.41 -5.31 22.38
C ALA A 262 -1.20 -6.55 22.86
N PRO A 263 -0.90 -7.75 22.32
CA PRO A 263 0.04 -8.01 21.22
C PRO A 263 -0.52 -7.54 19.87
N LEU A 264 0.35 -7.26 18.89
CA LEU A 264 -0.08 -7.14 17.50
C LEU A 264 -0.34 -8.55 16.95
N LEU A 265 -1.48 -8.76 16.29
CA LEU A 265 -1.86 -10.06 15.73
C LEU A 265 -2.00 -9.96 14.21
N LEU A 266 -1.27 -10.81 13.48
CA LEU A 266 -1.39 -10.97 12.03
C LEU A 266 -1.92 -12.38 11.73
N PRO A 267 -3.20 -12.54 11.31
CA PRO A 267 -3.78 -13.86 11.07
C PRO A 267 -3.02 -14.66 10.00
N VAL A 268 -2.60 -15.88 10.33
CA VAL A 268 -1.77 -16.73 9.44
C VAL A 268 -2.54 -17.12 8.18
N ASP A 269 -3.83 -17.42 8.31
CA ASP A 269 -4.70 -17.73 7.18
C ASP A 269 -4.79 -16.58 6.17
N ALA A 270 -4.77 -15.34 6.62
CA ALA A 270 -4.75 -14.17 5.76
C ALA A 270 -3.35 -13.89 5.18
N LEU A 271 -2.27 -14.23 5.89
CA LEU A 271 -0.90 -14.11 5.36
C LEU A 271 -0.60 -15.17 4.28
N PHE A 272 -1.03 -16.42 4.47
CA PHE A 272 -0.63 -17.54 3.62
C PHE A 272 -1.71 -18.09 2.71
N GLU A 273 -2.99 -17.75 2.93
CA GLU A 273 -4.17 -18.29 2.24
C GLU A 273 -4.44 -19.78 2.52
N ILE A 274 -3.37 -20.59 2.50
CA ILE A 274 -3.31 -21.97 2.98
C ILE A 274 -2.23 -21.99 4.06
N VAL A 275 -2.63 -22.28 5.29
CA VAL A 275 -1.73 -22.30 6.45
C VAL A 275 -0.65 -23.37 6.24
N PRO A 276 0.66 -23.05 6.39
CA PRO A 276 1.71 -24.05 6.31
C PRO A 276 1.49 -25.17 7.34
N PRO A 277 1.67 -26.46 6.99
CA PRO A 277 1.35 -27.58 7.88
C PRO A 277 2.11 -27.58 9.22
N SER A 278 3.26 -26.92 9.28
CA SER A 278 4.07 -26.78 10.50
C SER A 278 3.46 -25.81 11.52
N VAL A 279 2.53 -24.95 11.09
CA VAL A 279 1.97 -23.89 11.92
C VAL A 279 0.73 -24.38 12.65
N THR A 280 0.72 -24.20 13.97
CA THR A 280 -0.43 -24.55 14.83
C THR A 280 -1.17 -23.33 15.36
N GLU A 281 -0.52 -22.17 15.31
CA GLU A 281 -1.02 -20.89 15.78
C GLU A 281 -1.87 -20.20 14.71
N ASN A 282 -2.93 -19.51 15.15
CA ASN A 282 -3.83 -18.82 14.22
C ASN A 282 -3.31 -17.44 13.77
N ALA A 283 -2.30 -16.89 14.45
CA ALA A 283 -1.76 -15.56 14.16
C ALA A 283 -0.27 -15.47 14.54
N VAL A 284 0.50 -14.71 13.75
CA VAL A 284 1.81 -14.20 14.17
C VAL A 284 1.58 -13.15 15.25
N SER A 285 2.20 -13.32 16.42
CA SER A 285 2.01 -12.45 17.57
C SER A 285 3.27 -11.65 17.89
N LEU A 286 3.21 -10.32 17.72
CA LEU A 286 4.27 -9.44 18.24
C LEU A 286 3.87 -8.96 19.64
N SER A 287 4.53 -9.52 20.65
CA SER A 287 4.31 -9.17 22.07
C SER A 287 4.68 -7.71 22.37
N ALA A 288 4.27 -7.22 23.54
CA ALA A 288 4.68 -5.89 24.01
C ALA A 288 6.21 -5.77 24.04
N GLN A 289 6.92 -6.80 24.53
CA GLN A 289 8.37 -6.83 24.62
C GLN A 289 9.02 -6.74 23.23
N ILE A 290 8.49 -7.48 22.24
CA ILE A 290 8.99 -7.39 20.85
C ILE A 290 8.77 -5.99 20.28
N LEU A 291 7.60 -5.41 20.50
CA LEU A 291 7.26 -4.07 20.02
C LEU A 291 8.12 -2.98 20.71
N GLU A 292 8.50 -3.16 21.97
CA GLU A 292 9.46 -2.30 22.68
C GLU A 292 10.86 -2.40 22.08
N MET A 293 11.34 -3.63 21.79
CA MET A 293 12.62 -3.86 21.11
C MET A 293 12.65 -3.25 19.70
N TYR A 294 11.55 -3.37 18.96
CA TYR A 294 11.36 -2.74 17.65
C TYR A 294 11.48 -1.21 17.74
N ALA A 295 10.77 -0.59 18.68
CA ALA A 295 10.66 0.87 18.75
C ALA A 295 11.90 1.55 19.37
N GLY A 296 12.64 0.86 20.24
CA GLY A 296 13.79 1.41 20.95
C GLY A 296 14.85 2.06 20.05
N PRO A 297 15.45 1.31 19.09
CA PRO A 297 16.44 1.85 18.15
C PRO A 297 15.89 3.00 17.31
N ILE A 298 14.62 2.91 16.90
CA ILE A 298 13.95 3.92 16.07
C ILE A 298 13.87 5.24 16.83
N PHE A 299 13.36 5.24 18.07
CA PHE A 299 13.28 6.45 18.88
C PHE A 299 14.65 7.03 19.25
N ASN A 300 15.68 6.20 19.39
CA ASN A 300 17.04 6.67 19.63
C ASN A 300 17.64 7.35 18.39
N SER A 301 17.21 6.94 17.18
CA SER A 301 17.64 7.52 15.90
C SER A 301 16.85 8.75 15.46
N MET A 302 15.71 9.04 16.09
CA MET A 302 14.83 10.18 15.80
C MET A 302 15.22 11.46 16.55
N GLN A 303 16.51 11.63 16.92
CA GLN A 303 17.03 12.85 17.53
C GLN A 303 17.22 13.97 16.52
#